data_AF-A0A7R9VXD7-F1
#
_entry.id   AF-A0A7R9VXD7-F1
#
_cell.length_a   1.000
_cell.length_b   1.000
_cell.length_c   1.000
_cell.angle_alpha   90.00
_cell.angle_beta   90.00
_cell.angle_gamma   90.00
#
_symmetry.space_group_name_H-M   'P 1'
#
loop_
_entity.id
_entity.type
_entity.pdbx_description
1 polymer ?
#
loop_
_entity_poly.entity_id
_entity_poly.type
_entity_poly.pdbx_seq_one_letter_code
_entity_poly.pdbx_strand_id
1 'polypeptide(L)'
;PNSHSPRPPRPRIEDARTANELGVFIGGGRESPAGRSASQPWTLVGGQPRTPDGRSGSQPCTLAVGGLLIEPPASPHGACGAASGCTAAATLAAELHAQLQQRLATAASQALKKTASRVAAFRKQLAAADGAAEVQRQADMITANLWRVSPGAAELVVESWETGEPVTIKLDPTVSAVQVTEGLYKRARKLRKAVDAVAPLLEAGEAEAAYLSELEASVQGLKQYTEHEDLEALRQVEEEMVAAGYVKPAAD
;
A
#
# COMPACT_ATOMS: atom_id res chain seq x y z
N PRO A 1 -19.45 20.99 17.13
CA PRO A 1 -18.63 19.78 17.38
C PRO A 1 -18.40 19.00 16.08
N ASN A 2 -17.38 19.39 15.32
CA ASN A 2 -16.78 18.49 14.34
C ASN A 2 -15.31 18.90 14.17
N SER A 3 -14.46 18.29 14.99
CA SER A 3 -13.02 18.51 15.01
C SER A 3 -12.35 17.53 14.05
N HIS A 4 -12.44 17.78 12.74
CA HIS A 4 -11.57 17.14 11.77
C HIS A 4 -10.34 18.02 11.58
N SER A 5 -9.23 17.63 12.22
CA SER A 5 -7.93 18.25 11.95
C SER A 5 -7.42 17.74 10.59
N PRO A 6 -6.95 18.61 9.69
CA PRO A 6 -6.38 18.17 8.42
C PRO A 6 -5.10 17.37 8.68
N ARG A 7 -5.00 16.16 8.08
CA ARG A 7 -3.76 15.38 8.07
C ARG A 7 -2.68 16.17 7.31
N PRO A 8 -1.42 16.20 7.80
CA PRO A 8 -0.35 16.88 7.09
C PRO A 8 -0.06 16.19 5.75
N PRO A 9 0.26 16.94 4.68
CA PRO A 9 0.62 16.36 3.40
C PRO A 9 1.90 15.51 3.54
N ARG A 10 1.88 14.29 2.98
CA ARG A 10 3.06 13.42 2.97
C ARG A 10 4.15 14.01 2.08
N PRO A 11 5.44 13.93 2.47
CA PRO A 11 6.53 14.41 1.64
C PRO A 11 6.61 13.54 0.37
N ARG A 12 6.40 14.18 -0.78
CA ARG A 12 6.61 13.56 -2.09
C ARG A 12 8.11 13.29 -2.25
N ILE A 13 8.48 12.04 -2.47
CA ILE A 13 9.87 11.62 -2.71
C ILE A 13 10.28 11.97 -4.16
N GLU A 14 10.10 13.23 -4.56
CA GLU A 14 10.62 13.74 -5.85
C GLU A 14 11.93 14.54 -5.67
N ASP A 15 12.28 14.95 -4.45
CA ASP A 15 13.43 15.85 -4.18
C ASP A 15 14.60 15.23 -3.39
N ALA A 16 14.82 13.90 -3.47
CA ALA A 16 15.99 13.27 -2.84
C ALA A 16 17.29 13.35 -3.67
N ARG A 17 17.33 14.16 -4.74
CA ARG A 17 18.56 14.36 -5.56
C ARG A 17 19.53 15.40 -5.00
N THR A 18 19.16 16.15 -3.96
CA THR A 18 19.96 17.29 -3.46
C THR A 18 20.57 17.07 -2.06
N ALA A 19 20.33 15.92 -1.41
CA ALA A 19 20.80 15.68 -0.04
C ALA A 19 22.16 14.96 0.08
N ASN A 20 22.86 14.67 -1.03
CA ASN A 20 24.15 13.97 -1.00
C ASN A 20 25.39 14.88 -0.82
N GLU A 21 25.22 16.18 -0.57
CA GLU A 21 26.36 17.11 -0.41
C GLU A 21 26.57 17.68 1.00
N LEU A 22 25.66 17.49 1.96
CA LEU A 22 25.88 18.00 3.32
C LEU A 22 25.72 16.88 4.33
N GLY A 23 26.85 16.26 4.68
CA GLY A 23 26.98 15.39 5.82
C GLY A 23 26.65 16.16 7.10
N VAL A 24 25.47 15.90 7.68
CA VAL A 24 25.14 16.34 9.03
C VAL A 24 24.56 15.16 9.79
N PHE A 25 25.10 15.01 10.99
CA PHE A 25 25.16 13.85 11.85
C PHE A 25 24.44 14.19 13.15
N ILE A 26 23.31 13.56 13.47
CA ILE A 26 22.66 13.57 14.81
C ILE A 26 21.88 12.23 14.88
N GLY A 27 22.25 11.19 15.66
CA GLY A 27 22.34 11.13 17.13
C GLY A 27 20.93 10.92 17.72
N GLY A 28 20.35 9.71 17.79
CA GLY A 28 20.57 8.71 18.84
C GLY A 28 19.55 8.84 19.99
N GLY A 29 18.62 7.87 20.16
CA GLY A 29 17.61 7.94 21.24
C GLY A 29 16.66 6.73 21.40
N ARG A 30 17.22 5.64 21.96
CA ARG A 30 16.68 4.52 22.79
C ARG A 30 15.20 4.07 22.77
N GLU A 31 15.11 2.75 22.81
CA GLU A 31 13.98 1.83 22.97
C GLU A 31 13.27 1.87 24.33
N SER A 32 12.09 1.22 24.35
CA SER A 32 11.65 0.14 25.28
C SER A 32 10.30 0.31 26.01
N PRO A 33 9.62 -0.80 26.38
CA PRO A 33 8.17 -0.99 26.17
C PRO A 33 7.38 -1.40 27.45
N ALA A 34 6.11 -1.81 27.24
CA ALA A 34 5.29 -2.75 28.03
C ALA A 34 4.19 -2.20 28.98
N GLY A 35 3.04 -2.89 28.96
CA GLY A 35 2.01 -2.92 30.02
C GLY A 35 0.56 -2.89 29.46
N ARG A 36 -0.03 -4.01 29.06
CA ARG A 36 -0.83 -5.01 29.83
C ARG A 36 -2.31 -4.65 30.12
N SER A 37 -3.16 -5.60 29.68
CA SER A 37 -4.37 -6.18 30.30
C SER A 37 -5.69 -5.41 30.42
N ALA A 38 -6.74 -5.96 29.81
CA ALA A 38 -7.97 -6.49 30.46
C ALA A 38 -8.93 -7.02 29.35
N SER A 39 -9.28 -8.31 29.22
CA SER A 39 -10.36 -9.06 29.91
C SER A 39 -11.68 -8.28 29.97
N GLN A 40 -12.84 -8.68 29.43
CA GLN A 40 -13.50 -9.97 29.17
C GLN A 40 -14.79 -9.73 28.32
N PRO A 41 -15.54 -10.76 27.87
CA PRO A 41 -16.45 -10.74 26.72
C PRO A 41 -17.92 -10.46 27.06
N TRP A 42 -18.69 -9.93 26.09
CA TRP A 42 -20.15 -9.84 26.17
C TRP A 42 -20.79 -11.04 25.47
N THR A 43 -21.60 -11.78 26.22
CA THR A 43 -22.35 -12.94 25.75
C THR A 43 -23.68 -12.55 25.11
N LEU A 44 -23.99 -13.32 24.06
CA LEU A 44 -25.23 -13.47 23.32
C LEU A 44 -26.45 -13.75 24.22
N VAL A 45 -27.56 -13.03 24.02
CA VAL A 45 -28.91 -13.50 24.38
C VAL A 45 -29.83 -13.20 23.21
N GLY A 46 -30.39 -14.28 22.64
CA GLY A 46 -31.31 -14.25 21.52
C GLY A 46 -32.74 -13.89 21.91
N GLY A 47 -33.48 -13.42 20.90
CA GLY A 47 -34.92 -13.23 20.95
C GLY A 47 -35.46 -12.91 19.56
N GLN A 48 -36.17 -13.87 18.96
CA GLN A 48 -36.92 -13.71 17.71
C GLN A 48 -38.23 -14.53 17.82
N PRO A 49 -39.22 -14.33 16.94
CA PRO A 49 -40.40 -13.50 17.21
C PRO A 49 -41.70 -14.32 17.33
N ARG A 50 -42.78 -13.68 17.81
CA ARG A 50 -44.15 -14.23 17.76
C ARG A 50 -45.04 -13.38 16.86
N THR A 51 -45.68 -14.04 15.90
CA THR A 51 -46.80 -13.57 15.09
C THR A 51 -48.10 -13.60 15.89
N PRO A 52 -49.16 -12.93 15.40
CA PRO A 52 -50.51 -13.41 15.61
C PRO A 52 -51.28 -13.57 14.28
N ASP A 53 -51.79 -14.79 14.07
CA ASP A 53 -52.87 -15.11 13.13
C ASP A 53 -54.21 -14.55 13.62
N GLY A 54 -55.03 -14.07 12.67
CA GLY A 54 -56.26 -13.35 12.98
C GLY A 54 -57.33 -13.37 11.88
N ARG A 55 -57.73 -14.57 11.47
CA ARG A 55 -59.13 -15.01 11.19
C ARG A 55 -59.94 -14.37 10.04
N SER A 56 -60.41 -15.30 9.20
CA SER A 56 -61.40 -15.23 8.12
C SER A 56 -62.85 -14.91 8.55
N GLY A 57 -63.61 -14.28 7.63
CA GLY A 57 -65.08 -14.28 7.56
C GLY A 57 -65.54 -13.52 6.31
N SER A 58 -65.83 -14.22 5.20
CA SER A 58 -67.18 -14.56 4.71
C SER A 58 -68.04 -13.37 4.25
N GLN A 59 -68.16 -13.14 2.94
CA GLN A 59 -69.33 -13.48 2.13
C GLN A 59 -69.25 -12.82 0.72
N PRO A 60 -69.69 -13.53 -0.34
CA PRO A 60 -69.72 -13.03 -1.72
C PRO A 60 -71.09 -12.44 -2.07
N CYS A 61 -71.10 -11.34 -2.83
CA CYS A 61 -72.28 -10.88 -3.56
C CYS A 61 -72.06 -11.12 -5.05
N THR A 62 -72.76 -12.11 -5.61
CA THR A 62 -73.01 -12.28 -7.04
C THR A 62 -74.40 -11.79 -7.38
N LEU A 63 -74.53 -11.28 -8.63
CA LEU A 63 -75.71 -11.18 -9.51
C LEU A 63 -76.20 -9.78 -9.88
N ALA A 64 -75.97 -9.43 -11.16
CA ALA A 64 -76.97 -9.02 -12.16
C ALA A 64 -76.19 -8.56 -13.42
N VAL A 65 -75.99 -9.42 -14.43
CA VAL A 65 -76.83 -9.60 -15.64
C VAL A 65 -76.99 -8.35 -16.51
N GLY A 66 -76.45 -8.44 -17.72
CA GLY A 66 -77.12 -7.96 -18.93
C GLY A 66 -76.47 -6.77 -19.63
N GLY A 67 -76.10 -6.96 -20.91
CA GLY A 67 -76.06 -5.86 -21.87
C GLY A 67 -74.78 -5.74 -22.69
N LEU A 68 -74.71 -6.53 -23.75
CA LEU A 68 -73.90 -6.32 -24.95
C LEU A 68 -74.05 -4.87 -25.46
N LEU A 69 -72.96 -4.14 -25.75
CA LEU A 69 -72.85 -3.26 -26.94
C LEU A 69 -71.45 -2.63 -27.08
N ILE A 70 -70.85 -2.87 -28.26
CA ILE A 70 -70.00 -1.97 -29.06
C ILE A 70 -68.57 -1.67 -28.54
N GLU A 71 -67.58 -2.30 -29.18
CA GLU A 71 -66.34 -1.60 -29.60
C GLU A 71 -66.67 -0.70 -30.81
N PRO A 72 -65.94 0.42 -31.13
CA PRO A 72 -64.48 0.46 -31.19
C PRO A 72 -63.88 1.90 -31.00
N PRO A 73 -62.72 2.29 -31.59
CA PRO A 73 -61.52 2.68 -30.85
C PRO A 73 -61.18 4.18 -30.96
N ALA A 74 -60.41 4.71 -30.01
CA ALA A 74 -59.47 5.82 -30.20
C ALA A 74 -58.92 6.33 -28.85
N SER A 75 -57.62 6.14 -28.63
CA SER A 75 -56.81 7.17 -27.95
C SER A 75 -57.03 8.52 -28.66
N PRO A 76 -56.92 9.71 -28.02
CA PRO A 76 -55.74 10.07 -27.20
C PRO A 76 -56.00 11.07 -26.04
N HIS A 77 -54.92 11.34 -25.31
CA HIS A 77 -54.66 12.49 -24.42
C HIS A 77 -54.99 12.32 -22.93
N GLY A 78 -53.93 12.46 -22.12
CA GLY A 78 -54.11 13.00 -20.77
C GLY A 78 -53.44 12.27 -19.62
N ALA A 79 -52.29 11.60 -19.81
CA ALA A 79 -51.42 11.26 -18.69
C ALA A 79 -49.98 11.69 -19.03
N CYS A 80 -49.54 12.73 -18.34
CA CYS A 80 -48.27 13.41 -18.50
C CYS A 80 -47.08 12.42 -18.47
N GLY A 81 -46.35 12.35 -19.58
CA GLY A 81 -45.04 11.69 -19.66
C GLY A 81 -44.01 12.47 -18.87
N ALA A 82 -43.80 12.08 -17.61
CA ALA A 82 -42.70 12.56 -16.77
C ALA A 82 -41.69 11.44 -16.43
N ALA A 83 -41.71 10.33 -17.16
CA ALA A 83 -40.75 9.24 -16.97
C ALA A 83 -39.45 9.41 -17.80
N SER A 84 -39.47 10.23 -18.86
CA SER A 84 -38.31 10.37 -19.77
C SER A 84 -37.17 11.23 -19.22
N GLY A 85 -37.42 12.06 -18.20
CA GLY A 85 -36.38 12.92 -17.60
C GLY A 85 -35.54 12.21 -16.53
N CYS A 86 -36.12 11.25 -15.80
CA CYS A 86 -35.43 10.58 -14.70
C CYS A 86 -34.38 9.56 -15.18
N THR A 87 -34.62 8.92 -16.34
CA THR A 87 -33.65 7.99 -16.92
C THR A 87 -32.44 8.72 -17.49
N ALA A 88 -32.61 9.89 -18.11
CA ALA A 88 -31.52 10.68 -18.69
C ALA A 88 -30.52 11.19 -17.62
N ALA A 89 -31.01 11.64 -16.47
CA ALA A 89 -30.15 12.06 -15.36
C ALA A 89 -29.38 10.87 -14.75
N ALA A 90 -30.05 9.72 -14.59
CA ALA A 90 -29.42 8.51 -14.08
C ALA A 90 -28.37 7.93 -15.05
N THR A 91 -28.61 7.97 -16.37
CA THR A 91 -27.61 7.54 -17.38
C THR A 91 -26.41 8.47 -17.41
N LEU A 92 -26.61 9.79 -17.29
CA LEU A 92 -25.51 10.75 -17.21
C LEU A 92 -24.65 10.51 -15.96
N ALA A 93 -25.28 10.28 -14.81
CA ALA A 93 -24.55 9.98 -13.57
C ALA A 93 -23.73 8.69 -13.68
N ALA A 94 -24.30 7.64 -14.28
CA ALA A 94 -23.59 6.38 -14.53
C ALA A 94 -22.41 6.54 -15.51
N GLU A 95 -22.57 7.35 -16.56
CA GLU A 95 -21.48 7.67 -17.51
C GLU A 95 -20.35 8.46 -16.83
N LEU A 96 -20.68 9.48 -16.05
CA LEU A 96 -19.71 10.27 -15.28
C LEU A 96 -18.97 9.38 -14.27
N HIS A 97 -19.70 8.53 -13.54
CA HIS A 97 -19.12 7.54 -12.64
C HIS A 97 -18.13 6.65 -13.38
N ALA A 98 -18.53 6.05 -14.52
CA ALA A 98 -17.66 5.16 -15.29
C ALA A 98 -16.39 5.87 -15.79
N GLN A 99 -16.50 7.11 -16.26
CA GLN A 99 -15.35 7.91 -16.71
C GLN A 99 -14.38 8.20 -15.56
N LEU A 100 -14.91 8.66 -14.42
CA LEU A 100 -14.13 9.02 -13.25
C LEU A 100 -13.46 7.77 -12.65
N GLN A 101 -14.21 6.68 -12.47
CA GLN A 101 -13.71 5.39 -12.00
C GLN A 101 -12.55 4.89 -12.85
N GLN A 102 -12.71 4.87 -14.18
CA GLN A 102 -11.68 4.39 -15.10
C GLN A 102 -10.42 5.27 -15.03
N ARG A 103 -10.58 6.59 -14.92
CA ARG A 103 -9.47 7.54 -14.78
C ARG A 103 -8.70 7.30 -13.48
N LEU A 104 -9.40 7.19 -12.35
CA LEU A 104 -8.78 6.96 -11.05
C LEU A 104 -8.11 5.58 -10.97
N ALA A 105 -8.76 4.53 -11.48
CA ALA A 105 -8.21 3.17 -11.51
C ALA A 105 -6.92 3.12 -12.34
N THR A 106 -6.92 3.78 -13.50
CA THR A 106 -5.72 3.88 -14.34
C THR A 106 -4.61 4.67 -13.65
N ALA A 107 -4.94 5.78 -12.98
CA ALA A 107 -3.95 6.58 -12.26
C ALA A 107 -3.36 5.84 -11.05
N ALA A 108 -4.20 5.18 -10.25
CA ALA A 108 -3.80 4.40 -9.08
C ALA A 108 -2.89 3.23 -9.47
N SER A 109 -3.29 2.43 -10.47
CA SER A 109 -2.48 1.31 -10.96
C SER A 109 -1.14 1.76 -11.55
N GLN A 110 -1.10 2.89 -12.27
CA GLN A 110 0.15 3.48 -12.76
C GLN A 110 1.06 3.97 -11.63
N ALA A 111 0.49 4.65 -10.62
CA ALA A 111 1.23 5.10 -9.46
C ALA A 111 1.81 3.91 -8.68
N LEU A 112 1.00 2.89 -8.41
CA LEU A 112 1.42 1.67 -7.74
C LEU A 112 2.54 0.98 -8.51
N LYS A 113 2.39 0.81 -9.84
CA LYS A 113 3.43 0.19 -10.68
C LYS A 113 4.75 0.95 -10.61
N LYS A 114 4.72 2.28 -10.65
CA LYS A 114 5.92 3.12 -10.51
C LYS A 114 6.56 2.93 -9.13
N THR A 115 5.78 2.99 -8.06
CA THR A 115 6.27 2.81 -6.69
C THR A 115 6.84 1.39 -6.48
N ALA A 116 6.14 0.36 -6.96
CA ALA A 116 6.62 -1.02 -6.91
C ALA A 116 7.95 -1.20 -7.66
N SER A 117 8.13 -0.56 -8.83
CA SER A 117 9.41 -0.59 -9.55
C SER A 117 10.55 0.08 -8.79
N ARG A 118 10.27 1.20 -8.09
CA ARG A 118 11.25 1.89 -7.22
C ARG A 118 11.64 1.01 -6.04
N VAL A 119 10.65 0.42 -5.36
CA VAL A 119 10.85 -0.55 -4.26
C VAL A 119 11.70 -1.73 -4.73
N ALA A 120 11.41 -2.30 -5.90
CA ALA A 120 12.20 -3.41 -6.46
C ALA A 120 13.66 -3.01 -6.71
N ALA A 121 13.91 -1.78 -7.18
CA ALA A 121 15.26 -1.27 -7.38
C ALA A 121 16.02 -1.11 -6.04
N PHE A 122 15.37 -0.59 -4.99
CA PHE A 122 15.97 -0.49 -3.66
C PHE A 122 16.26 -1.86 -3.05
N ARG A 123 15.34 -2.83 -3.18
CA ARG A 123 15.59 -4.22 -2.75
C ARG A 123 16.79 -4.83 -3.46
N LYS A 124 16.95 -4.59 -4.76
CA LYS A 124 18.13 -5.04 -5.52
C LYS A 124 19.42 -4.38 -5.02
N GLN A 125 19.38 -3.09 -4.69
CA GLN A 125 20.53 -2.38 -4.12
C GLN A 125 20.92 -2.90 -2.74
N LEU A 126 19.95 -3.20 -1.88
CA LEU A 126 20.20 -3.80 -0.56
C LEU A 126 20.75 -5.22 -0.70
N ALA A 127 20.18 -6.05 -1.58
CA ALA A 127 20.70 -7.39 -1.85
C ALA A 127 22.17 -7.36 -2.34
N ALA A 128 22.54 -6.35 -3.14
CA ALA A 128 23.93 -6.16 -3.55
C ALA A 128 24.86 -5.73 -2.40
N ALA A 129 24.31 -5.20 -1.30
CA ALA A 129 25.03 -4.74 -0.13
C ALA A 129 24.95 -5.68 1.10
N ASP A 130 24.18 -6.77 0.99
CA ASP A 130 23.89 -7.74 2.07
C ASP A 130 25.16 -8.47 2.59
N GLY A 131 26.25 -8.45 1.82
CA GLY A 131 27.55 -9.00 2.21
C GLY A 131 28.39 -8.11 3.14
N ALA A 132 27.90 -6.95 3.60
CA ALA A 132 28.68 -6.03 4.43
C ALA A 132 29.18 -6.67 5.73
N ALA A 133 28.33 -7.46 6.40
CA ALA A 133 28.67 -8.16 7.64
C ALA A 133 29.73 -9.24 7.39
N GLU A 134 29.60 -10.01 6.30
CA GLU A 134 30.56 -11.05 5.94
C GLU A 134 31.95 -10.49 5.64
N VAL A 135 32.02 -9.40 4.87
CA VAL A 135 33.29 -8.73 4.57
C VAL A 135 33.97 -8.22 5.84
N GLN A 136 33.19 -7.73 6.81
CA GLN A 136 33.76 -7.32 8.09
C GLN A 136 34.23 -8.54 8.91
N ARG A 137 33.44 -9.61 9.03
CA ARG A 137 33.86 -10.82 9.74
C ARG A 137 35.15 -11.38 9.19
N GLN A 138 35.29 -11.39 7.85
CA GLN A 138 36.52 -11.80 7.19
C GLN A 138 37.71 -10.91 7.61
N ALA A 139 37.52 -9.59 7.68
CA ALA A 139 38.55 -8.67 8.13
C ALA A 139 38.93 -8.93 9.60
N ASP A 140 37.95 -9.06 10.48
CA ASP A 140 38.13 -9.33 11.91
C ASP A 140 38.93 -10.63 12.13
N MET A 141 38.63 -11.68 11.36
CA MET A 141 39.30 -12.98 11.43
C MET A 141 40.77 -12.92 11.00
N ILE A 142 41.11 -12.15 9.96
CA ILE A 142 42.49 -11.92 9.54
C ILE A 142 43.22 -11.08 10.61
N THR A 143 42.59 -10.02 11.12
CA THR A 143 43.17 -9.17 12.17
C THR A 143 43.49 -9.96 13.45
N ALA A 144 42.61 -10.87 13.87
CA ALA A 144 42.82 -11.71 15.05
C ALA A 144 44.00 -12.68 14.90
N ASN A 145 44.26 -13.15 13.68
CA ASN A 145 45.32 -14.10 13.36
C ASN A 145 46.58 -13.45 12.77
N LEU A 146 46.69 -12.11 12.83
CA LEU A 146 47.78 -11.35 12.21
C LEU A 146 49.16 -11.80 12.68
N TRP A 147 49.27 -12.25 13.94
CA TRP A 147 50.52 -12.75 14.54
C TRP A 147 50.99 -14.10 13.97
N ARG A 148 50.11 -14.88 13.31
CA ARG A 148 50.46 -16.13 12.63
C ARG A 148 50.86 -15.93 11.17
N VAL A 149 50.62 -14.75 10.61
CA VAL A 149 50.84 -14.50 9.18
C VAL A 149 52.31 -14.23 8.90
N SER A 150 52.95 -15.12 8.14
CA SER A 150 54.29 -14.87 7.60
C SER A 150 54.25 -13.79 6.50
N PRO A 151 55.25 -12.89 6.43
CA PRO A 151 55.36 -11.93 5.33
C PRO A 151 55.41 -12.65 3.98
N GLY A 152 54.55 -12.25 3.03
CA GLY A 152 54.47 -12.87 1.70
C GLY A 152 53.67 -14.17 1.62
N ALA A 153 52.89 -14.52 2.65
CA ALA A 153 51.98 -15.67 2.59
C ALA A 153 50.87 -15.46 1.54
N ALA A 154 50.64 -16.46 0.70
CA ALA A 154 49.56 -16.45 -0.31
C ALA A 154 48.21 -16.94 0.25
N GLU A 155 48.22 -17.65 1.38
CA GLU A 155 47.02 -18.19 2.01
C GLU A 155 47.15 -18.15 3.52
N LEU A 156 46.02 -17.98 4.21
CA LEU A 156 45.90 -18.01 5.66
C LEU A 156 44.76 -18.94 6.05
N VAL A 157 45.09 -19.98 6.81
CA VAL A 157 44.09 -20.88 7.41
C VAL A 157 43.70 -20.33 8.78
N VAL A 158 42.43 -20.03 8.95
CA VAL A 158 41.83 -19.46 10.15
C VAL A 158 40.62 -20.26 10.56
N GLU A 159 40.35 -20.37 11.86
CA GLU A 159 39.12 -20.98 12.35
C GLU A 159 37.97 -19.98 12.27
N SER A 160 36.86 -20.39 11.64
CA SER A 160 35.64 -19.59 11.61
C SER A 160 34.98 -19.57 12.98
N TRP A 161 34.65 -18.38 13.49
CA TRP A 161 33.92 -18.25 14.76
C TRP A 161 32.47 -18.73 14.68
N GLU A 162 31.87 -18.77 13.48
CA GLU A 162 30.48 -19.20 13.31
C GLU A 162 30.34 -20.72 13.22
N THR A 163 31.23 -21.37 12.46
CA THR A 163 31.15 -22.81 12.19
C THR A 163 32.13 -23.64 13.02
N GLY A 164 33.16 -23.03 13.58
CA GLY A 164 34.29 -23.73 14.22
C GLY A 164 35.18 -24.50 13.24
N GLU A 165 34.90 -24.40 11.93
CA GLU A 165 35.66 -25.09 10.89
C GLU A 165 36.83 -24.24 10.37
N PRO A 166 37.92 -24.87 9.92
CA PRO A 166 39.04 -24.16 9.30
C PRO A 166 38.62 -23.61 7.92
N VAL A 167 38.76 -22.29 7.77
CA VAL A 167 38.53 -21.54 6.54
C VAL A 167 39.86 -21.07 5.96
N THR A 168 40.10 -21.35 4.69
CA THR A 168 41.28 -20.85 3.96
C THR A 168 40.95 -19.52 3.29
N ILE A 169 41.58 -18.44 3.74
CA ILE A 169 41.51 -17.12 3.11
C ILE A 169 42.71 -16.95 2.17
N LYS A 170 42.45 -16.67 0.89
CA LYS A 170 43.50 -16.31 -0.07
C LYS A 170 43.95 -14.87 0.16
N LEU A 171 45.26 -14.68 0.28
CA LEU A 171 45.91 -13.39 0.44
C LEU A 171 46.81 -13.12 -0.77
N ASP A 172 46.95 -11.85 -1.14
CA ASP A 172 47.93 -11.46 -2.16
C ASP A 172 49.32 -11.37 -1.51
N PRO A 173 50.32 -12.14 -1.95
CA PRO A 173 51.66 -12.12 -1.36
C PRO A 173 52.38 -10.78 -1.54
N THR A 174 51.90 -9.91 -2.45
CA THR A 174 52.47 -8.57 -2.67
C THR A 174 51.98 -7.53 -1.67
N VAL A 175 50.89 -7.81 -0.95
CA VAL A 175 50.22 -6.88 -0.04
C VAL A 175 50.33 -7.39 1.40
N SER A 176 50.60 -6.49 2.35
CA SER A 176 50.63 -6.89 3.76
C SER A 176 49.22 -7.27 4.27
N ALA A 177 49.14 -8.25 5.18
CA ALA A 177 47.85 -8.65 5.77
C ALA A 177 47.13 -7.47 6.45
N VAL A 178 47.86 -6.52 7.02
CA VAL A 178 47.30 -5.27 7.57
C VAL A 178 46.61 -4.45 6.47
N GLN A 179 47.27 -4.23 5.33
CA GLN A 179 46.66 -3.51 4.21
C GLN A 179 45.44 -4.24 3.62
N VAL A 180 45.48 -5.58 3.56
CA VAL A 180 44.31 -6.38 3.15
C VAL A 180 43.14 -6.13 4.10
N THR A 181 43.36 -6.18 5.42
CA THR A 181 42.30 -5.92 6.42
C THR A 181 41.75 -4.50 6.33
N GLU A 182 42.60 -3.48 6.18
CA GLU A 182 42.15 -2.10 5.99
C GLU A 182 41.26 -1.95 4.74
N GLY A 183 41.63 -2.61 3.65
CA GLY A 183 40.83 -2.65 2.42
C GLY A 183 39.45 -3.26 2.64
N LEU A 184 39.38 -4.39 3.36
CA LEU A 184 38.12 -5.04 3.73
C LEU A 184 37.25 -4.16 4.63
N TYR A 185 37.81 -3.52 5.66
CA TYR A 185 37.05 -2.59 6.50
C TYR A 185 36.51 -1.39 5.71
N LYS A 186 37.32 -0.80 4.82
CA LYS A 186 36.88 0.29 3.93
C LYS A 186 35.70 -0.16 3.05
N ARG A 187 35.78 -1.38 2.50
CA ARG A 187 34.70 -1.97 1.70
C ARG A 187 33.44 -2.20 2.54
N ALA A 188 33.56 -2.84 3.70
CA ALA A 188 32.43 -3.10 4.60
C ALA A 188 31.74 -1.79 5.04
N ARG A 189 32.52 -0.75 5.38
CA ARG A 189 32.00 0.57 5.74
C ARG A 189 31.22 1.22 4.58
N LYS A 190 31.72 1.09 3.34
CA LYS A 190 31.01 1.59 2.15
C LYS A 190 29.69 0.88 1.93
N LEU A 191 29.67 -0.45 2.10
CA LEU A 191 28.44 -1.25 1.96
C LEU A 191 27.43 -0.90 3.05
N ARG A 192 27.84 -0.79 4.33
CA ARG A 192 26.95 -0.34 5.40
C ARG A 192 26.36 1.04 5.14
N LYS A 193 27.17 2.01 4.73
CA LYS A 193 26.66 3.34 4.40
C LYS A 193 25.59 3.29 3.30
N ALA A 194 25.74 2.39 2.32
CA ALA A 194 24.72 2.20 1.29
C ALA A 194 23.44 1.57 1.87
N VAL A 195 23.56 0.57 2.75
CA VAL A 195 22.42 -0.04 3.45
C VAL A 195 21.69 0.99 4.30
N ASP A 196 22.41 1.74 5.14
CA ASP A 196 21.84 2.74 6.05
C ASP A 196 21.09 3.85 5.29
N ALA A 197 21.55 4.20 4.08
CA ALA A 197 20.90 5.19 3.23
C ALA A 197 19.66 4.64 2.49
N VAL A 198 19.71 3.38 2.04
CA VAL A 198 18.64 2.79 1.20
C VAL A 198 17.53 2.15 2.04
N ALA A 199 17.84 1.60 3.22
CA ALA A 199 16.86 0.98 4.10
C ALA A 199 15.65 1.89 4.44
N PRO A 200 15.83 3.15 4.90
CA PRO A 200 14.68 4.03 5.18
C PRO A 200 13.90 4.41 3.91
N LEU A 201 14.57 4.50 2.76
CA LEU A 201 13.90 4.76 1.47
C LEU A 201 13.05 3.56 1.03
N LEU A 202 13.51 2.34 1.31
CA LEU A 202 12.74 1.14 1.05
C LEU A 202 11.50 1.09 1.94
N GLU A 203 11.65 1.31 3.24
CA GLU A 203 10.52 1.33 4.19
C GLU A 203 9.46 2.37 3.78
N ALA A 204 9.89 3.59 3.46
CA ALA A 204 8.99 4.64 2.97
C ALA A 204 8.30 4.24 1.65
N GLY A 205 9.02 3.62 0.72
CA GLY A 205 8.48 3.14 -0.55
C GLY A 205 7.49 1.98 -0.39
N GLU A 206 7.74 1.07 0.55
CA GLU A 206 6.82 -0.03 0.87
C GLU A 206 5.54 0.47 1.53
N ALA A 207 5.65 1.43 2.45
CA ALA A 207 4.49 2.09 3.05
C ALA A 207 3.67 2.86 2.00
N GLU A 208 4.33 3.53 1.04
CA GLU A 208 3.65 4.19 -0.08
C GLU A 208 2.94 3.17 -0.98
N ALA A 209 3.58 2.04 -1.30
CA ALA A 209 2.99 0.99 -2.12
C ALA A 209 1.77 0.35 -1.45
N ALA A 210 1.82 0.11 -0.13
CA ALA A 210 0.69 -0.41 0.64
C ALA A 210 -0.50 0.56 0.60
N TYR A 211 -0.25 1.84 0.85
CA TYR A 211 -1.28 2.88 0.76
C TYR A 211 -1.92 2.94 -0.63
N LEU A 212 -1.11 2.93 -1.70
CA LEU A 212 -1.63 2.93 -3.07
C LEU A 212 -2.43 1.67 -3.40
N SER A 213 -2.08 0.53 -2.80
CA SER A 213 -2.84 -0.72 -2.96
C SER A 213 -4.21 -0.65 -2.29
N GLU A 214 -4.30 -0.05 -1.10
CA GLU A 214 -5.58 0.19 -0.41
C GLU A 214 -6.46 1.16 -1.21
N LEU A 215 -5.85 2.21 -1.76
CA LEU A 215 -6.53 3.19 -2.59
C LEU A 215 -7.05 2.58 -3.89
N GLU A 216 -6.24 1.76 -4.57
CA GLU A 216 -6.67 1.00 -5.74
C GLU A 216 -7.83 0.06 -5.41
N ALA A 217 -7.77 -0.67 -4.29
CA ALA A 217 -8.85 -1.55 -3.85
C ALA A 217 -10.15 -0.77 -3.60
N SER A 218 -10.06 0.44 -3.04
CA SER A 218 -11.22 1.32 -2.81
C SER A 218 -11.87 1.73 -4.14
N VAL A 219 -11.07 2.12 -5.14
CA VAL A 219 -11.57 2.47 -6.49
C VAL A 219 -12.15 1.24 -7.21
N GLN A 220 -11.56 0.05 -7.00
CA GLN A 220 -12.07 -1.20 -7.57
C GLN A 220 -13.38 -1.66 -6.91
N GLY A 221 -13.58 -1.38 -5.62
CA GLY A 221 -14.84 -1.62 -4.92
C GLY A 221 -16.00 -0.82 -5.51
N LEU A 222 -15.72 0.39 -6.00
CA LEU A 222 -16.68 1.30 -6.63
C LEU A 222 -16.73 1.13 -8.16
N LYS A 223 -16.59 -0.10 -8.67
CA LYS A 223 -16.57 -0.36 -10.12
C LYS A 223 -17.96 -0.27 -10.77
N GLN A 224 -19.01 -0.61 -10.02
CA GLN A 224 -20.38 -0.61 -10.51
C GLN A 224 -21.14 0.57 -9.91
N TYR A 225 -21.86 1.30 -10.75
CA TYR A 225 -22.76 2.36 -10.31
C TYR A 225 -24.10 1.74 -9.90
N THR A 226 -24.45 1.82 -8.63
CA THR A 226 -25.72 1.34 -8.08
C THR A 226 -26.57 2.52 -7.61
N GLU A 227 -25.96 3.43 -6.85
CA GLU A 227 -26.62 4.56 -6.22
C GLU A 227 -25.81 5.85 -6.39
N HIS A 228 -26.46 6.99 -6.14
CA HIS A 228 -25.79 8.30 -6.23
C HIS A 228 -24.59 8.41 -5.27
N GLU A 229 -24.66 7.74 -4.12
CA GLU A 229 -23.62 7.68 -3.10
C GLU A 229 -22.30 7.09 -3.63
N ASP A 230 -22.35 6.19 -4.63
CA ASP A 230 -21.15 5.62 -5.25
C ASP A 230 -20.34 6.70 -6.00
N LEU A 231 -21.03 7.65 -6.63
CA LEU A 231 -20.40 8.77 -7.33
C LEU A 231 -19.77 9.77 -6.34
N GLU A 232 -20.43 10.04 -5.22
CA GLU A 232 -19.88 10.89 -4.15
C GLU A 232 -18.66 10.24 -3.49
N ALA A 233 -18.73 8.94 -3.20
CA ALA A 233 -17.60 8.17 -2.66
C ALA A 233 -16.39 8.22 -3.61
N LEU A 234 -16.60 8.07 -4.91
CA LEU A 234 -15.52 8.20 -5.89
C LEU A 234 -14.93 9.62 -5.96
N ARG A 235 -15.74 10.67 -5.80
CA ARG A 235 -15.25 12.07 -5.71
C ARG A 235 -14.40 12.28 -4.46
N GLN A 236 -14.80 11.70 -3.33
CA GLN A 236 -13.99 11.74 -2.12
C GLN A 236 -12.62 11.06 -2.32
N VAL A 237 -12.59 9.92 -3.04
CA VAL A 237 -11.35 9.26 -3.42
C VAL A 237 -10.51 10.10 -4.39
N GLU A 238 -11.14 10.79 -5.35
CA GLU A 238 -10.46 11.75 -6.21
C GLU A 238 -9.79 12.85 -5.39
N GLU A 239 -10.50 13.47 -4.45
CA GLU A 239 -9.96 14.52 -3.58
C GLU A 239 -8.74 14.02 -2.78
N GLU A 240 -8.79 12.80 -2.24
CA GLU A 240 -7.67 12.17 -1.55
C GLU A 240 -6.49 11.94 -2.52
N MET A 241 -6.75 11.45 -3.73
CA MET A 241 -5.73 11.25 -4.77
C MET A 241 -5.10 12.56 -5.26
N VAL A 242 -5.89 13.64 -5.36
CA VAL A 242 -5.42 14.98 -5.72
C VAL A 242 -4.59 15.59 -4.59
N ALA A 243 -5.05 15.46 -3.34
CA ALA A 243 -4.31 15.92 -2.15
C ALA A 243 -2.97 15.19 -2.00
N ALA A 244 -2.92 13.90 -2.33
CA ALA A 244 -1.68 13.12 -2.38
C ALA A 244 -0.84 13.39 -3.65
N GLY A 245 -1.41 14.10 -4.63
CA GLY A 245 -0.74 14.49 -5.87
C GLY A 245 -0.64 13.39 -6.93
N TYR A 246 -1.40 12.29 -6.84
CA TYR A 246 -1.37 11.25 -7.87
C TYR A 246 -2.17 11.62 -9.13
N VAL A 247 -3.15 12.52 -8.97
CA VAL A 247 -4.06 12.95 -10.04
C VAL A 247 -4.09 14.47 -10.09
N LYS A 248 -4.25 15.03 -11.29
CA LYS A 248 -4.51 16.48 -11.46
C LYS A 248 -6.00 16.72 -11.20
N PRO A 249 -6.39 17.82 -10.52
CA PRO A 249 -7.80 18.15 -10.38
C PRO A 249 -8.45 18.19 -11.76
N ALA A 250 -9.67 17.68 -11.87
CA ALA A 250 -10.48 17.91 -13.07
C ALA A 250 -10.57 19.42 -13.31
N ALA A 251 -10.37 19.85 -14.56
CA ALA A 251 -10.68 21.22 -14.92
C ALA A 251 -12.21 21.34 -14.96
N ASP A 252 -12.75 22.15 -14.05
CA ASP A 252 -14.17 22.54 -14.04
C ASP A 252 -14.55 23.33 -15.29
#